data_AF-A0A7S4SWK9-F1
#
_entry.id   AF-A0A7S4SWK9-F1
#
_cell.length_a   1.000
_cell.length_b   1.000
_cell.length_c   1.000
_cell.angle_alpha   90.00
_cell.angle_beta   90.00
_cell.angle_gamma   90.00
#
_symmetry.space_group_name_H-M   'P 1'
#
loop_
_entity.id
_entity.type
_entity.pdbx_description
1 polymer ?
#
loop_
_entity_poly.entity_id
_entity_poly.type
_entity_poly.pdbx_seq_one_letter_code
_entity_poly.pdbx_strand_id
1 'polypeptide(L)'
;MWIIRLLHNLYILSSLNAAVEALPSFHIDVMWKPGCLAGLIWSIGNFSGIVSITVLGEFTGYSVTQGSMIISGLWGIFWYNEIKGARSIFGWLLSSFVALGGILWLSYEHVR
;
A
#
# COMPACT_ATOMS: atom_id res chain seq x y z
N MET A 1 -8.87 2.94 18.99
CA MET A 1 -7.51 2.68 19.52
C MET A 1 -7.06 3.74 20.52
N TRP A 2 -7.03 5.03 20.15
CA TRP A 2 -6.62 6.12 21.05
C TRP A 2 -7.53 6.35 22.26
N ILE A 3 -8.85 6.27 22.07
CA ILE A 3 -9.85 6.39 23.17
C ILE A 3 -9.67 5.26 24.19
N ILE A 4 -9.41 4.02 23.73
CA ILE A 4 -9.20 2.87 24.61
C ILE A 4 -7.89 3.01 25.40
N ARG A 5 -6.81 3.49 24.77
CA ARG A 5 -5.54 3.78 25.46
C ARG A 5 -5.66 4.92 26.47
N LEU A 6 -6.41 5.97 26.13
CA LEU A 6 -6.70 7.07 27.04
C LEU A 6 -7.47 6.58 28.27
N LEU A 7 -8.53 5.78 28.07
CA LEU A 7 -9.33 5.22 29.17
C LEU A 7 -8.52 4.27 30.06
N HIS A 8 -7.65 3.45 29.47
CA HIS A 8 -6.76 2.56 30.21
C HIS A 8 -5.73 3.34 31.04
N ASN A 9 -5.11 4.38 30.45
CA ASN A 9 -4.17 5.24 31.17
C ASN A 9 -4.87 6.09 32.25
N LEU A 10 -6.12 6.49 32.03
CA LEU A 10 -6.94 7.20 33.01
C LEU A 10 -7.28 6.32 34.22
N TYR A 11 -7.59 5.05 33.97
CA TYR A 11 -7.86 4.06 35.01
C TYR A 11 -6.63 3.77 35.88
N ILE A 12 -5.43 3.76 35.29
CA ILE A 12 -4.17 3.49 36.01
C ILE A 12 -3.65 4.73 36.74
N LEU A 13 -3.71 5.91 36.11
CA LEU A 13 -3.04 7.13 36.63
C LEU A 13 -3.97 8.03 37.47
N SER A 14 -5.29 7.76 37.51
CA SER A 14 -6.31 8.52 38.28
C SER A 14 -6.28 10.06 38.10
N SER A 15 -5.58 10.54 37.07
CA SER A 15 -5.31 11.94 36.78
C SER A 15 -5.43 12.15 35.28
N LEU A 16 -6.34 13.05 34.87
CA LEU A 16 -6.56 13.38 33.46
C LEU A 16 -5.29 13.94 32.80
N ASN A 17 -4.52 14.76 33.52
CA ASN A 17 -3.31 15.37 32.98
C ASN A 17 -2.22 14.31 32.72
N ALA A 18 -2.00 13.39 33.65
CA ALA A 18 -1.00 12.33 33.49
C ALA A 18 -1.40 11.32 32.40
N ALA A 19 -2.70 11.04 32.23
CA ALA A 19 -3.19 10.13 31.19
C ALA A 19 -3.06 10.73 29.78
N VAL A 20 -3.21 12.06 29.64
CA VAL A 20 -3.00 12.79 28.39
C VAL A 20 -1.51 12.90 28.06
N GLU A 21 -0.66 13.11 29.06
CA GLU A 21 0.81 13.19 28.87
C GLU A 21 1.43 11.83 28.53
N ALA A 22 0.82 10.72 29.01
CA ALA A 22 1.18 9.35 28.66
C ALA A 22 0.72 8.92 27.24
N LEU A 23 -0.02 9.77 26.52
CA LEU A 23 -0.32 9.49 25.13
C LEU A 23 0.94 9.67 24.26
N PRO A 24 1.12 8.86 23.21
CA PRO A 24 2.23 9.04 22.29
C PRO A 24 2.24 10.48 21.78
N SER A 25 3.36 11.18 21.96
CA SER A 25 3.53 12.53 21.41
C SER A 25 3.32 12.49 19.91
N PHE A 26 2.58 13.46 19.39
CA PHE A 26 2.37 13.59 17.96
C PHE A 26 3.71 13.99 17.32
N HIS A 27 4.39 13.03 16.68
CA HIS A 27 5.66 13.25 15.97
C HIS A 27 5.42 13.92 14.61
N ILE A 28 4.64 14.99 14.57
CA ILE A 28 4.20 15.65 13.33
C ILE A 28 5.40 16.15 12.53
N ASP A 29 6.42 16.70 13.20
CA ASP A 29 7.62 17.24 12.54
C ASP A 29 8.41 16.19 11.77
N VAL A 30 8.39 14.94 12.24
CA VAL A 30 9.10 13.82 11.61
C VAL A 30 8.23 13.14 10.56
N MET A 31 6.92 13.02 10.83
CA MET A 31 5.99 12.24 10.00
C MET A 31 5.37 13.05 8.85
N TRP A 32 5.37 14.38 8.92
CA TRP A 32 4.75 15.24 7.91
C TRP A 32 5.37 15.03 6.53
N LYS A 33 6.71 15.05 6.40
CA LYS A 33 7.40 14.90 5.11
C LYS A 33 7.13 13.53 4.44
N PRO A 34 7.39 12.38 5.10
CA PRO A 34 7.11 11.08 4.50
C PRO A 34 5.60 10.85 4.32
N GLY A 35 4.76 11.37 5.21
CA GLY A 35 3.30 11.29 5.10
C GLY A 35 2.74 12.05 3.90
N CYS A 36 3.18 13.29 3.68
CA CYS A 36 2.81 14.07 2.50
C CYS A 36 3.32 13.43 1.21
N LEU A 37 4.57 12.95 1.18
CA LEU A 37 5.12 12.28 0.00
C LEU A 37 4.34 11.00 -0.33
N ALA A 38 4.08 10.17 0.68
CA ALA A 38 3.27 8.96 0.51
C ALA A 38 1.85 9.29 0.04
N GLY A 39 1.22 10.31 0.63
CA GLY A 39 -0.11 10.78 0.22
C GLY A 39 -0.14 11.30 -1.22
N LEU A 40 0.88 12.05 -1.64
CA LEU A 40 1.00 12.54 -3.01
C LEU A 40 1.17 11.40 -4.01
N ILE A 41 2.11 10.48 -3.74
CA ILE A 41 2.34 9.30 -4.59
C ILE A 41 1.06 8.45 -4.68
N TRP A 42 0.39 8.24 -3.55
CA TRP A 42 -0.88 7.51 -3.49
C TRP A 42 -1.97 8.19 -4.34
N SER A 43 -2.09 9.52 -4.24
CA SER A 43 -3.10 10.29 -4.96
C SER A 43 -2.85 10.25 -6.46
N ILE A 44 -1.59 10.36 -6.88
CA ILE A 44 -1.18 10.22 -8.29
C ILE A 44 -1.53 8.81 -8.80
N GLY A 45 -1.20 7.76 -8.04
CA GLY A 45 -1.51 6.38 -8.41
C GLY A 45 -3.02 6.14 -8.58
N ASN A 46 -3.84 6.67 -7.66
CA ASN A 46 -5.30 6.55 -7.76
C ASN A 46 -5.86 7.34 -8.93
N PHE A 47 -5.35 8.56 -9.18
CA PHE A 47 -5.76 9.35 -10.33
C PHE A 47 -5.43 8.63 -11.64
N SER A 48 -4.21 8.09 -11.78
CA SER A 48 -3.82 7.28 -12.94
C SER A 48 -4.68 6.01 -13.08
N GLY A 49 -5.07 5.38 -11.97
CA GLY A 49 -6.01 4.25 -11.97
C GLY A 49 -7.40 4.63 -12.50
N ILE A 50 -7.94 5.78 -12.06
CA ILE A 50 -9.21 6.31 -12.57
C ILE A 50 -9.10 6.56 -14.08
N VAL A 51 -8.03 7.23 -14.54
CA VAL A 51 -7.80 7.46 -15.97
C VAL A 51 -7.76 6.13 -16.73
N SER A 52 -7.03 5.13 -16.21
CA SER A 52 -6.95 3.80 -16.82
C SER A 52 -8.33 3.14 -16.95
N ILE A 53 -9.18 3.22 -15.93
CA ILE A 53 -10.54 2.67 -15.94
C ILE A 53 -11.43 3.43 -16.94
N THR A 54 -11.32 4.76 -17.00
CA THR A 54 -12.14 5.57 -17.91
C THR A 54 -11.79 5.38 -19.38
N VAL A 55 -10.52 5.10 -19.70
CA VAL A 55 -10.04 4.95 -21.09
C VAL A 55 -10.13 3.52 -21.58
N LEU A 56 -9.78 2.52 -20.75
CA LEU A 56 -9.74 1.10 -21.14
C LEU A 56 -11.00 0.32 -20.71
N GLY A 57 -11.96 0.96 -20.05
CA GLY A 57 -13.12 0.28 -19.48
C GLY A 57 -12.85 -0.38 -18.13
N GLU A 58 -13.95 -0.69 -17.42
CA GLU A 58 -13.91 -1.10 -16.01
C GLU A 58 -13.11 -2.39 -15.77
N PHE A 59 -13.33 -3.42 -16.60
CA PHE A 59 -12.67 -4.72 -16.45
C PHE A 59 -11.17 -4.67 -16.78
N THR A 60 -10.81 -4.04 -17.89
CA THR A 60 -9.42 -3.97 -18.35
C THR A 60 -8.60 -3.00 -17.52
N GLY A 61 -9.15 -1.80 -17.24
CA GLY A 61 -8.49 -0.79 -16.43
C GLY A 61 -8.23 -1.27 -15.00
N TYR A 62 -9.17 -1.98 -14.38
CA TYR A 62 -8.96 -2.54 -13.05
C TYR A 62 -7.86 -3.61 -13.04
N SER A 63 -7.83 -4.50 -14.04
CA SER A 63 -6.83 -5.55 -14.17
C SER A 63 -5.41 -4.98 -14.35
N VAL A 64 -5.26 -3.92 -15.15
CA VAL A 64 -3.98 -3.21 -15.31
C VAL A 64 -3.56 -2.55 -14.00
N THR A 65 -4.50 -1.92 -13.28
CA THR A 65 -4.22 -1.26 -11.99
C THR A 65 -3.77 -2.26 -10.92
N GLN A 66 -4.33 -3.49 -10.93
CA GLN A 66 -3.90 -4.59 -10.06
C GLN A 66 -2.47 -5.06 -10.34
N GLY A 67 -1.93 -4.79 -11.54
CA GLY A 67 -0.52 -5.02 -11.87
C GLY A 67 0.46 -4.25 -10.97
N SER A 68 0.02 -3.19 -10.29
CA SER A 68 0.82 -2.46 -9.30
C SER A 68 1.33 -3.36 -8.17
N MET A 69 0.63 -4.46 -7.84
CA MET A 69 1.09 -5.43 -6.84
C MET A 69 2.42 -6.11 -7.23
N ILE A 70 2.69 -6.27 -8.53
CA ILE A 70 3.95 -6.84 -9.01
C ILE A 70 5.09 -5.87 -8.74
N ILE A 71 4.89 -4.57 -9.02
CA ILE A 71 5.89 -3.53 -8.72
C ILE A 71 6.14 -3.44 -7.20
N SER A 72 5.08 -3.55 -6.40
CA SER A 72 5.19 -3.59 -4.93
C SER A 72 6.03 -4.79 -4.46
N GLY A 73 5.80 -5.99 -5.01
CA GLY A 73 6.61 -7.16 -4.67
C GLY A 73 8.06 -7.08 -5.16
N LEU A 74 8.34 -6.44 -6.31
CA LEU A 74 9.72 -6.15 -6.73
C LEU A 74 10.45 -5.27 -5.70
N TRP A 75 9.77 -4.24 -5.19
CA TRP A 75 10.31 -3.42 -4.09
C TRP A 75 10.56 -4.24 -2.82
N GLY A 76 9.64 -5.16 -2.47
CA GLY A 76 9.81 -6.08 -1.34
C GLY A 76 11.05 -6.99 -1.47
N ILE A 77 11.34 -7.46 -2.68
CA ILE A 77 12.50 -8.31 -2.98
C ILE A 77 13.80 -7.50 -2.98
N PHE A 78 13.87 -6.40 -3.75
CA PHE A 78 15.12 -5.68 -3.97
C PHE A 78 15.47 -4.68 -2.86
N TRP A 79 14.48 -3.95 -2.35
CA TRP A 79 14.71 -2.88 -1.38
C TRP A 79 14.62 -3.39 0.05
N TYR A 80 13.49 -4.02 0.40
CA TYR A 80 13.25 -4.49 1.77
C TYR A 80 13.91 -5.83 2.08
N ASN A 81 14.36 -6.57 1.05
CA ASN A 81 14.95 -7.90 1.19
C ASN A 81 14.08 -8.86 2.04
N GLU A 82 12.75 -8.72 1.95
CA GLU A 82 11.78 -9.48 2.74
C GLU A 82 11.72 -10.95 2.30
N ILE A 83 11.85 -11.19 0.99
CA ILE A 83 11.83 -12.53 0.42
C ILE A 83 13.27 -12.97 0.17
N LYS A 84 13.78 -13.80 1.08
CA LYS A 84 15.12 -14.41 0.96
C LYS A 84 15.01 -15.85 0.48
N GLY A 85 15.87 -16.23 -0.47
CA GLY A 85 15.97 -17.59 -0.99
C GLY A 85 15.57 -17.69 -2.46
N ALA A 86 16.47 -18.26 -3.27
CA ALA A 86 16.31 -18.36 -4.72
C ALA A 86 15.02 -19.08 -5.15
N ARG A 87 14.56 -20.08 -4.37
CA ARG A 87 13.29 -20.79 -4.66
C ARG A 87 12.06 -19.91 -4.48
N SER A 88 12.00 -19.11 -3.41
CA SER A 88 10.87 -18.21 -3.17
C SER A 88 10.85 -17.05 -4.15
N ILE A 89 12.01 -16.50 -4.49
CA ILE A 89 12.13 -15.45 -5.52
C ILE A 89 11.69 -16.00 -6.88
N PHE A 90 12.14 -17.20 -7.25
CA PHE A 90 11.74 -17.83 -8.51
C PHE A 90 10.25 -18.15 -8.55
N GLY A 91 9.68 -18.67 -7.46
CA GLY A 91 8.24 -18.92 -7.34
C GLY A 91 7.43 -17.63 -7.47
N TRP A 92 7.85 -16.56 -6.79
CA TRP A 92 7.22 -15.25 -6.89
C TRP A 92 7.31 -14.69 -8.31
N LEU A 93 8.49 -14.72 -8.94
CA LEU A 93 8.68 -14.27 -10.32
C LEU A 93 7.79 -15.04 -11.29
N LEU A 94 7.72 -16.36 -11.18
CA LEU A 94 6.86 -17.19 -12.03
C LEU A 94 5.39 -16.81 -11.89
N SER A 95 4.91 -16.65 -10.65
CA SER A 95 3.54 -16.20 -10.38
C SER A 95 3.29 -14.78 -10.93
N SER A 96 4.24 -13.86 -10.81
CA SER A 96 4.15 -12.51 -11.39
C SER A 96 4.07 -12.54 -12.92
N PHE A 97 4.84 -13.39 -13.59
CA PHE A 97 4.75 -13.55 -15.05
C PHE A 97 3.40 -14.11 -15.50
N VAL A 98 2.85 -15.07 -14.77
CA VAL A 98 1.50 -15.60 -15.05
C VAL A 98 0.44 -14.50 -14.89
N ALA A 99 0.53 -13.72 -13.81
CA ALA A 99 -0.39 -12.60 -13.58
C ALA A 99 -0.29 -11.52 -14.67
N LEU A 100 0.94 -11.14 -15.07
CA LEU A 100 1.17 -10.21 -16.19
C LEU A 100 0.59 -10.75 -17.49
N GLY A 101 0.83 -12.04 -17.79
CA GLY A 101 0.28 -12.70 -18.97
C GLY A 101 -1.24 -12.64 -19.00
N GLY A 102 -1.90 -12.89 -17.86
CA GLY A 102 -3.36 -12.78 -17.74
C GLY A 102 -3.88 -11.37 -17.97
N ILE A 103 -3.23 -10.35 -17.39
CA ILE A 103 -3.58 -8.94 -17.57
C ILE A 103 -3.42 -8.52 -19.05
N LEU A 104 -2.31 -8.90 -19.68
CA LEU A 104 -2.05 -8.59 -21.09
C LEU A 104 -3.02 -9.30 -22.03
N TRP A 105 -3.34 -10.57 -21.74
CA TRP A 105 -4.30 -11.34 -22.52
C TRP A 105 -5.69 -10.69 -22.47
N LEU A 106 -6.17 -10.36 -21.27
CA LEU A 106 -7.45 -9.68 -21.08
C LEU A 106 -7.46 -8.31 -21.77
N SER A 107 -6.35 -7.58 -21.72
CA SER A 107 -6.21 -6.29 -22.40
C SER A 107 -6.24 -6.43 -23.92
N TYR A 108 -5.65 -7.49 -24.47
CA TYR A 108 -5.67 -7.76 -25.91
C TYR A 108 -7.08 -8.13 -26.41
N GLU A 109 -7.82 -8.90 -25.62
CA GLU A 109 -9.19 -9.31 -25.95
C GLU A 109 -10.17 -8.14 -25.91
N HIS A 110 -9.90 -7.11 -25.11
CA HIS A 110 -10.70 -5.87 -25.09
C HIS A 110 -10.49 -4.98 -26.33
N VAL A 111 -9.35 -5.08 -27.02
CA VAL A 111 -9.01 -4.27 -28.21
C VAL A 111 -9.55 -4.88 -29.50
N ARG A 112 -9.92 -6.16 -29.49
CA ARG A 112 -10.44 -6.91 -30.65
C ARG A 112 -11.97 -6.85 -30.71
#